data_AF-A0A6I5X634-F1
#
_entry.id   AF-A0A6I5X634-F1
#
_cell.length_a   1.000
_cell.length_b   1.000
_cell.length_c   1.000
_cell.angle_alpha   90.00
_cell.angle_beta   90.00
_cell.angle_gamma   90.00
#
_symmetry.space_group_name_H-M   'P 1'
#
loop_
_entity.id
_entity.type
_entity.pdbx_description
1 polymer ?
#
loop_
_entity_poly.entity_id
_entity_poly.type
_entity_poly.pdbx_seq_one_letter_code
_entity_poly.pdbx_strand_id
1 'polypeptide(L)'
;MADINGWEAIILLVLGVVILGPERLPEYAAKLGRLVRQARAMAEGAKGQLREQMGPEFDDINWRQYDPRQYDPRRIVREALLDPSPTETAAAAAAAVPTYSTTLPTRDPLKPTPFDVDAT
;
A
#
# COMPACT_ATOMS: atom_id res chain seq x y z
N MET A 1 -7.36 -3.49 -1.08
CA MET A 1 -8.04 -3.37 0.21
C MET A 1 -7.41 -4.35 1.20
N ALA A 2 -6.83 -3.83 2.28
CA ALA A 2 -6.54 -4.59 3.49
C ALA A 2 -7.09 -3.74 4.63
N ASP A 3 -8.36 -3.94 4.95
CA ASP A 3 -9.04 -3.28 6.08
C ASP A 3 -8.60 -3.97 7.38
N ILE A 4 -7.35 -3.73 7.79
CA ILE A 4 -6.80 -4.24 9.05
C ILE A 4 -6.90 -3.12 10.08
N ASN A 5 -7.75 -3.32 11.08
CA ASN A 5 -7.82 -2.45 12.23
C ASN A 5 -6.58 -2.64 13.12
N GLY A 6 -6.21 -1.60 13.89
CA GLY A 6 -5.03 -1.66 14.77
C GLY A 6 -5.05 -2.83 15.75
N TRP A 7 -6.24 -3.26 16.20
CA TRP A 7 -6.39 -4.42 17.08
C TRP A 7 -6.17 -5.76 16.35
N GLU A 8 -6.60 -5.88 15.09
CA GLU A 8 -6.38 -7.08 14.26
C GLU A 8 -4.88 -7.25 13.96
N ALA A 9 -4.16 -6.16 13.71
CA ALA A 9 -2.71 -6.19 13.54
C ALA A 9 -1.98 -6.72 14.79
N ILE A 10 -2.42 -6.34 15.99
CA ILE A 10 -1.86 -6.84 17.25
C ILE A 10 -2.12 -8.34 17.39
N ILE A 11 -3.34 -8.81 17.10
CA ILE A 11 -3.67 -10.24 17.16
C ILE A 11 -2.81 -11.04 16.18
N LEU A 12 -2.63 -10.56 14.95
CA LEU A 12 -1.78 -11.21 13.97
C LEU A 12 -0.31 -11.26 14.42
N LEU A 13 0.17 -10.20 15.06
CA LEU A 13 1.52 -10.17 15.63
C LEU A 13 1.68 -11.22 16.73
N VAL A 14 0.74 -11.27 17.68
CA VAL A 14 0.76 -12.27 18.77
C VAL A 14 0.68 -13.69 18.20
N LEU A 15 -0.20 -13.93 17.24
CA LEU A 15 -0.32 -15.22 16.57
C LEU A 15 0.97 -15.61 15.85
N GLY A 16 1.61 -14.66 15.15
CA GLY A 16 2.91 -14.87 14.51
C GLY A 16 4.00 -15.22 15.52
N VAL A 17 4.03 -14.56 16.68
CA VAL A 17 4.95 -14.87 17.79
C VAL A 17 4.71 -16.28 18.33
N VAL A 18 3.45 -16.68 18.49
CA VAL A 18 3.11 -18.02 19.01
C VAL A 18 3.47 -19.11 18.02
N ILE A 19 3.16 -18.93 16.74
CA ILE A 19 3.44 -19.92 15.68
C ILE A 19 4.94 -20.09 15.47
N LEU A 20 5.68 -18.99 15.41
CA LEU A 20 7.12 -19.01 15.14
C LEU A 20 7.96 -19.30 16.40
N GLY A 21 7.41 -19.00 17.56
CA GLY A 21 8.05 -19.07 18.87
C GLY A 21 8.71 -17.74 19.27
N PRO A 22 8.46 -17.22 20.50
CA PRO A 22 9.02 -15.95 20.96
C PRO A 22 10.55 -15.98 21.04
N GLU A 23 11.14 -17.14 21.30
CA GLU A 23 12.59 -17.34 21.39
C GLU A 23 13.30 -17.20 20.03
N ARG A 24 12.61 -17.55 18.92
CA ARG A 24 13.23 -17.58 17.58
C ARG A 24 13.03 -16.29 16.80
N LEU A 25 11.95 -15.56 17.07
CA LEU A 25 11.67 -14.26 16.47
C LEU A 25 12.83 -13.24 16.54
N PRO A 26 13.46 -12.99 17.70
CA PRO A 26 14.55 -12.01 17.78
C PRO A 26 15.77 -12.44 16.95
N GLU A 27 16.04 -13.74 16.87
CA GLU A 27 17.11 -14.28 16.03
C GLU A 27 16.86 -14.00 14.53
N TYR A 28 15.63 -14.25 14.06
CA TYR A 28 15.24 -13.97 12.67
C TYR A 28 15.18 -12.47 12.37
N ALA A 29 14.65 -11.66 13.29
CA ALA A 29 14.64 -10.20 13.17
C ALA A 29 16.07 -9.65 13.06
N ALA A 30 17.01 -10.17 13.85
CA ALA A 30 18.43 -9.81 13.76
C ALA A 30 19.07 -10.24 12.42
N LYS A 31 18.68 -11.39 11.86
CA LYS A 31 19.12 -11.82 10.51
C LYS A 31 18.58 -10.88 9.44
N LEU A 32 17.28 -10.56 9.47
CA LEU A 32 16.66 -9.62 8.56
C LEU A 32 17.28 -8.22 8.68
N GLY A 33 17.49 -7.72 9.89
CA GLY A 33 18.11 -6.42 10.13
C GLY A 33 19.53 -6.33 9.55
N ARG A 34 20.32 -7.41 9.65
CA ARG A 34 21.63 -7.49 9.00
C ARG A 34 21.52 -7.44 7.48
N LEU A 35 20.58 -8.20 6.90
CA LEU A 35 20.32 -8.19 5.46
C LEU A 35 19.91 -6.80 4.97
N VAL A 36 18.98 -6.14 5.66
CA VAL A 36 18.52 -4.78 5.33
C VAL A 36 19.68 -3.79 5.41
N ARG A 37 20.54 -3.89 6.43
CA ARG A 37 21.70 -3.00 6.57
C ARG A 37 22.73 -3.23 5.47
N GLN A 38 22.97 -4.47 5.08
CA GLN A 38 23.86 -4.82 3.97
C GLN A 38 23.28 -4.36 2.63
N ALA A 39 22.00 -4.59 2.38
CA ALA A 39 21.30 -4.11 1.19
C ALA A 39 21.35 -2.58 1.10
N ARG A 40 21.16 -1.88 2.22
CA ARG A 40 21.31 -0.42 2.28
C ARG A 40 22.72 0.03 1.96
N ALA A 41 23.75 -0.60 2.54
CA ALA A 41 25.14 -0.26 2.26
C ALA A 41 25.50 -0.50 0.78
N MET A 42 25.00 -1.59 0.20
CA MET A 42 25.15 -1.88 -1.23
C MET A 42 24.45 -0.84 -2.11
N ALA A 43 23.22 -0.44 -1.76
CA ALA A 43 22.48 0.59 -2.48
C ALA A 43 23.17 1.96 -2.41
N GLU A 44 23.69 2.35 -1.24
CA GLU A 44 24.46 3.58 -1.05
C GLU A 44 25.76 3.56 -1.87
N GLY A 45 26.48 2.43 -1.90
CA GLY A 45 27.69 2.25 -2.71
C GLY A 45 27.42 2.28 -4.22
N ALA A 46 26.34 1.63 -4.68
CA ALA A 46 25.91 1.67 -6.07
C ALA A 46 25.51 3.10 -6.48
N LYS A 47 24.75 3.80 -5.64
CA LYS A 47 24.38 5.21 -5.85
C LYS A 47 25.62 6.10 -5.98
N GLY A 48 26.66 5.87 -5.18
CA GLY A 48 27.94 6.57 -5.27
C GLY A 48 28.64 6.36 -6.61
N GLN A 49 28.79 5.11 -7.05
CA GLN A 49 29.41 4.77 -8.34
C GLN A 49 28.63 5.30 -9.55
N LEU A 50 27.31 5.33 -9.43
CA LEU A 50 26.40 5.78 -10.49
C LEU A 50 26.41 7.32 -10.60
N ARG A 51 26.55 8.02 -9.46
CA ARG A 51 26.77 9.48 -9.41
C ARG A 51 28.13 9.88 -9.98
N GLU A 52 29.18 9.08 -9.74
CA GLU A 52 30.53 9.31 -10.27
C GLU A 52 30.59 9.16 -11.79
N GLN A 53 29.86 8.17 -12.34
CA GLN A 53 29.92 7.82 -13.77
C GLN A 53 28.94 8.61 -14.65
N MET A 54 27.76 9.01 -14.15
CA MET A 54 26.77 9.74 -14.93
C MET A 54 26.91 11.27 -14.85
N GLY A 55 27.76 11.80 -13.96
CA GLY A 55 27.89 13.24 -13.79
C GLY A 55 26.57 13.91 -13.40
N PRO A 56 26.41 15.24 -13.61
CA PRO A 56 25.27 16.03 -13.12
C PRO A 56 23.88 15.57 -13.58
N GLU A 57 23.77 14.63 -14.52
CA GLU A 57 22.49 14.03 -14.94
C GLU A 57 21.85 13.13 -13.85
N PHE A 58 22.57 12.83 -12.76
CA PHE A 58 22.01 12.13 -11.59
C PHE A 58 21.07 12.99 -10.73
N ASP A 59 21.18 14.33 -10.81
CA ASP A 59 20.37 15.27 -10.03
C ASP A 59 18.95 15.47 -10.62
N ASP A 60 18.73 15.18 -11.91
CA ASP A 60 17.41 15.26 -12.55
C ASP A 60 16.49 14.08 -12.21
N ILE A 61 17.05 12.98 -11.70
CA ILE A 61 16.27 11.86 -11.19
C ILE A 61 15.77 12.24 -9.80
N ASN A 62 14.47 12.55 -9.70
CA ASN A 62 13.76 12.98 -8.51
C ASN A 62 13.69 11.92 -7.38
N TRP A 63 14.81 11.46 -6.84
CA TRP A 63 14.85 10.47 -5.75
C TRP A 63 14.26 10.98 -4.43
N ARG A 64 14.10 12.31 -4.27
CA ARG A 64 13.46 12.94 -3.10
C ARG A 64 11.98 12.59 -2.98
N GLN A 65 11.32 12.22 -4.07
CA GLN A 65 9.92 11.77 -4.04
C GLN A 65 9.77 10.35 -3.46
N TYR A 66 10.87 9.58 -3.38
CA TYR A 66 10.91 8.22 -2.84
C TYR A 66 11.65 8.11 -1.50
N ASP A 67 12.04 9.23 -0.87
CA ASP A 67 12.70 9.20 0.45
C ASP A 67 11.68 8.87 1.55
N PRO A 68 11.74 7.69 2.18
CA PRO A 68 10.76 7.24 3.17
C PRO A 68 10.74 8.11 4.44
N ARG A 69 11.78 8.93 4.66
CA ARG A 69 11.91 9.80 5.84
C ARG A 69 11.26 11.17 5.65
N GLN A 70 10.92 11.53 4.41
CA GLN A 70 10.20 12.76 4.10
C GLN A 70 8.67 12.58 4.18
N TYR A 71 8.20 11.37 4.51
CA TYR A 71 6.83 11.11 4.98
C TYR A 71 6.71 11.58 6.44
N ASP A 72 6.65 12.89 6.66
CA ASP A 72 6.61 13.49 8.00
C ASP A 72 5.23 13.25 8.64
N PRO A 73 5.11 12.35 9.64
CA PRO A 73 3.83 11.94 10.22
C PRO A 73 3.08 13.12 10.86
N ARG A 74 3.80 14.18 11.25
CA ARG A 74 3.20 15.37 11.86
C ARG A 74 2.37 16.16 10.88
N ARG A 75 2.68 16.12 9.57
CA ARG A 75 1.87 16.79 8.55
C ARG A 75 0.52 16.11 8.39
N ILE A 76 0.51 14.77 8.33
CA ILE A 76 -0.69 13.96 8.19
C ILE A 76 -1.62 14.13 9.39
N VAL A 77 -1.07 14.17 10.61
CA VAL A 77 -1.85 14.40 11.83
C VAL A 77 -2.40 15.84 11.89
N ARG A 78 -1.64 16.83 11.43
CA ARG A 78 -2.09 18.23 11.39
C ARG A 78 -3.17 18.45 10.34
N GLU A 79 -3.06 17.82 9.18
CA GLU A 79 -4.13 17.79 8.17
C GLU A 79 -5.39 17.13 8.74
N ALA A 80 -5.26 16.01 9.48
CA ALA A 80 -6.40 15.34 10.11
C ALA A 80 -7.04 16.13 11.27
N LEU A 81 -6.32 17.06 11.90
CA LEU A 81 -6.83 17.93 12.98
C LEU A 81 -7.39 19.26 12.46
N LEU A 82 -6.98 19.70 11.26
CA LEU A 82 -7.50 20.91 10.62
C LEU A 82 -8.75 20.64 9.76
N ASP A 83 -9.00 19.37 9.40
CA ASP A 83 -10.17 18.98 8.63
C ASP A 83 -11.41 18.97 9.56
N PRO A 84 -12.41 19.83 9.35
CA PRO A 84 -13.64 19.78 10.12
C PRO A 84 -14.30 18.42 9.90
N SER A 85 -14.69 17.80 11.01
CA SER A 85 -15.18 16.41 11.08
C SER A 85 -16.20 16.03 9.98
N PRO A 86 -16.10 14.81 9.41
CA PRO A 86 -16.93 14.32 8.29
C PRO A 86 -18.44 14.22 8.60
N THR A 87 -18.84 14.44 9.85
CA THR A 87 -20.24 14.49 10.28
C THR A 87 -21.00 15.68 9.66
N GLU A 88 -20.32 16.80 9.40
CA GLU A 88 -20.96 17.98 8.78
C GLU A 88 -21.08 17.84 7.25
N THR A 89 -20.08 17.23 6.60
CA THR A 89 -20.08 17.01 5.14
C THR A 89 -21.04 15.89 4.72
N ALA A 90 -21.20 14.85 5.54
CA ALA A 90 -22.15 13.75 5.27
C ALA A 90 -23.62 14.21 5.34
N ALA A 91 -23.94 15.16 6.23
CA ALA A 91 -25.28 15.74 6.32
C ALA A 91 -25.65 16.59 5.08
N ALA A 92 -24.66 17.28 4.50
CA ALA A 92 -24.86 18.07 3.28
C ALA A 92 -24.90 17.20 2.01
N ALA A 93 -24.13 16.11 1.95
CA ALA A 93 -24.06 15.22 0.79
C ALA A 93 -25.29 14.29 0.66
N ALA A 94 -25.90 13.88 1.78
CA ALA A 94 -27.11 13.05 1.77
C ALA A 94 -28.34 13.75 1.15
N ALA A 95 -28.34 15.09 1.10
CA ALA A 95 -29.42 15.87 0.48
C ALA A 95 -29.33 15.94 -1.06
N ALA A 96 -28.25 15.41 -1.69
CA ALA A 96 -27.93 15.70 -3.08
C ALA A 96 -27.70 14.49 -4.01
N VAL A 97 -27.96 13.25 -3.58
CA VAL A 97 -27.64 12.06 -4.42
C VAL A 97 -28.85 11.62 -5.28
N PRO A 98 -28.77 11.63 -6.62
CA PRO A 98 -29.83 11.12 -7.48
C PRO A 98 -29.80 9.59 -7.52
N THR A 99 -30.94 8.95 -7.24
CA THR A 99 -31.09 7.49 -7.25
C THR A 99 -31.13 6.96 -8.68
N TYR A 100 -30.14 6.16 -9.08
CA TYR A 100 -30.19 5.39 -10.32
C TYR A 100 -30.43 3.90 -10.02
N SER A 101 -31.58 3.39 -10.49
CA SER A 101 -31.93 1.98 -10.44
C SER A 101 -31.22 1.22 -11.57
N THR A 102 -30.35 0.27 -11.24
CA THR A 102 -29.77 -0.67 -12.22
C THR A 102 -30.59 -1.96 -12.24
N THR A 103 -31.25 -2.25 -13.36
CA THR A 103 -31.85 -3.55 -13.66
C THR A 103 -30.85 -4.40 -14.46
N LEU A 104 -30.44 -5.55 -13.92
CA LEU A 104 -29.59 -6.51 -14.63
C LEU A 104 -30.47 -7.43 -15.52
N PRO A 105 -30.07 -7.75 -16.77
CA PRO A 105 -30.84 -8.62 -17.64
C PRO A 105 -30.69 -10.10 -17.24
N THR A 106 -31.81 -10.81 -17.16
CA THR A 106 -31.88 -12.26 -16.92
C THR A 106 -31.48 -13.04 -18.18
N ARG A 107 -30.53 -13.97 -18.05
CA ARG A 107 -30.07 -14.86 -19.13
C ARG A 107 -31.09 -15.99 -19.37
N ASP A 108 -31.51 -16.18 -20.63
CA ASP A 108 -32.42 -17.26 -21.04
C ASP A 108 -31.65 -18.58 -21.27
N PRO A 109 -31.93 -19.64 -20.49
CA PRO A 109 -31.21 -20.91 -20.56
C PRO A 109 -31.59 -21.78 -21.76
N LEU A 110 -32.65 -21.45 -22.51
CA LEU A 110 -33.11 -22.26 -23.65
C LEU A 110 -32.42 -21.91 -24.97
N LYS A 111 -31.58 -20.88 -24.99
CA LYS A 111 -30.85 -20.49 -26.19
C LYS A 111 -29.50 -21.22 -26.26
N PRO A 112 -29.24 -22.04 -27.30
CA PRO A 112 -27.95 -22.69 -27.44
C PRO A 112 -26.84 -21.63 -27.57
N THR A 113 -25.72 -21.89 -26.91
CA THR A 113 -24.55 -21.01 -26.96
C THR A 113 -24.02 -20.94 -28.39
N PRO A 114 -23.82 -19.74 -28.97
CA PRO A 114 -23.26 -19.61 -30.32
C PRO A 114 -21.89 -20.28 -30.40
N PHE A 115 -21.64 -21.03 -31.47
CA PHE A 115 -20.34 -21.66 -31.71
C PHE A 115 -19.36 -20.61 -32.24
N ASP A 116 -18.20 -20.50 -31.60
CA ASP A 116 -17.13 -19.59 -31.99
C ASP A 116 -16.21 -20.28 -33.00
N VAL A 117 -16.16 -19.75 -34.23
CA VAL A 117 -15.43 -20.35 -35.36
C VAL A 117 -13.98 -19.87 -35.46
N ASP A 118 -13.59 -18.88 -34.66
CA ASP A 118 -12.22 -18.34 -34.64
C ASP A 118 -11.29 -19.07 -33.66
N ALA A 119 -11.79 -20.13 -33.00
CA ALA A 119 -10.98 -21.03 -32.17
C ALA A 119 -10.33 -22.12 -33.05
N THR A 120 -9.20 -21.83 -33.68
CA THR A 120 -8.26 -22.81 -34.29
C THR A 120 -6.84 -22.56 -33.79
#